data_AF-A0A228QCW6-F1
#
_entry.id   AF-A0A228QCW6-F1
#
_cell.length_a   1.000
_cell.length_b   1.000
_cell.length_c   1.000
_cell.angle_alpha   90.00
_cell.angle_beta   90.00
_cell.angle_gamma   90.00
#
_symmetry.space_group_name_H-M   'P 1'
#
loop_
_entity.id
_entity.type
_entity.pdbx_description
1 polymer ?
#
loop_
_entity_poly.entity_id
_entity_poly.type
_entity_poly.pdbx_seq_one_letter_code
_entity_poly.pdbx_strand_id
1 'polypeptide(L)'
;MLPVAPPYPVPLCVTLLAVAAASTDIATRRIPNRLVLLGLAGALVAQCLLHGVVAGALGWLAGAATGFGMLLPFYLLRGMAAGDVKLMLAIGAWVGAEMTFYIVLATFLAGGIGAIAVALLRGRMRQMWANVHALIALRSRGASAEAAGGPVEIASVGTLPYGVAIAAGTLGMLFASCA
;
A
#
# COMPACT_ATOMS: atom_id res chain seq x y z
N MET A 1 -9.36 -19.16 5.33
CA MET A 1 -10.70 -18.82 4.80
C MET A 1 -10.58 -17.38 4.32
N LEU A 2 -10.98 -17.09 3.08
CA LEU A 2 -10.94 -15.71 2.60
C LEU A 2 -11.98 -14.89 3.37
N PRO A 3 -11.68 -13.63 3.72
CA PRO A 3 -12.63 -12.76 4.41
C PRO A 3 -13.90 -12.57 3.58
N VAL A 4 -15.05 -12.49 4.26
CA VAL A 4 -16.35 -12.27 3.63
C VAL A 4 -16.38 -10.90 2.95
N ALA A 5 -16.91 -10.83 1.72
CA ALA A 5 -17.02 -9.57 0.99
C ALA A 5 -17.81 -8.52 1.81
N PRO A 6 -17.36 -7.25 1.84
CA PRO A 6 -18.08 -6.21 2.55
C PRO A 6 -19.43 -5.93 1.86
N PRO A 7 -20.46 -5.55 2.62
CA PRO A 7 -21.78 -5.30 2.06
C PRO A 7 -21.77 -4.13 1.06
N TYR A 8 -22.67 -4.19 0.08
CA TYR A 8 -22.89 -3.07 -0.84
C TYR A 8 -23.29 -1.82 -0.04
N PRO A 9 -22.75 -0.62 -0.36
CA PRO A 9 -22.00 -0.24 -1.57
C PRO A 9 -20.47 -0.24 -1.46
N VAL A 10 -19.90 -0.80 -0.38
CA VAL A 10 -18.47 -0.65 -0.03
C VAL A 10 -17.50 -1.08 -1.15
N PRO A 11 -17.65 -2.24 -1.83
CA PRO A 11 -16.72 -2.64 -2.89
C PRO A 11 -16.61 -1.61 -4.02
N LEU A 12 -17.73 -1.03 -4.43
CA LEU A 12 -17.78 -0.08 -5.56
C LEU A 12 -17.11 1.25 -5.20
N CYS A 13 -17.32 1.76 -3.99
CA CYS A 13 -16.64 2.96 -3.52
C CYS A 13 -15.13 2.76 -3.43
N VAL A 14 -14.70 1.59 -2.94
CA VAL A 14 -13.27 1.26 -2.80
C VAL A 14 -12.60 1.06 -4.15
N THR A 15 -13.26 0.40 -5.12
CA THR A 15 -12.71 0.25 -6.47
C THR A 15 -12.55 1.61 -7.15
N LEU A 16 -13.53 2.50 -7.06
CA LEU A 16 -13.44 3.86 -7.59
C LEU A 16 -12.31 4.65 -6.92
N LEU A 17 -12.18 4.57 -5.60
CA LEU A 17 -11.09 5.21 -4.85
C LEU A 17 -9.71 4.70 -5.30
N ALA A 18 -9.56 3.38 -5.43
CA ALA A 18 -8.32 2.73 -5.85
C ALA A 18 -7.94 3.09 -7.29
N VAL A 19 -8.89 3.10 -8.22
CA VAL A 19 -8.66 3.50 -9.63
C VAL A 19 -8.32 4.99 -9.72
N ALA A 20 -9.04 5.85 -9.00
CA ALA A 20 -8.74 7.28 -8.96
C ALA A 20 -7.34 7.53 -8.38
N ALA A 21 -6.98 6.84 -7.30
CA ALA A 21 -5.65 6.95 -6.71
C ALA A 21 -4.55 6.45 -7.67
N ALA A 22 -4.73 5.28 -8.29
CA ALA A 22 -3.79 4.74 -9.27
C ALA A 22 -3.61 5.66 -10.48
N SER A 23 -4.69 6.24 -11.01
CA SER A 23 -4.62 7.21 -12.11
C SER A 23 -3.86 8.48 -11.71
N THR A 24 -4.10 9.01 -10.51
CA THR A 24 -3.35 10.18 -10.00
C THR A 24 -1.88 9.85 -9.71
N ASP A 25 -1.58 8.64 -9.25
CA ASP A 25 -0.22 8.19 -8.97
C ASP A 25 0.58 8.02 -10.28
N ILE A 26 -0.03 7.49 -11.34
CA ILE A 26 0.58 7.42 -12.67
C ILE A 26 0.80 8.83 -13.25
N ALA A 27 -0.20 9.71 -13.17
CA ALA A 27 -0.17 11.02 -13.82
C ALA A 27 0.73 12.03 -13.11
N THR A 28 0.71 12.05 -11.77
CA THR A 28 1.34 13.11 -10.97
C THR A 28 2.30 12.59 -9.91
N ARG A 29 2.44 11.26 -9.75
CA ARG A 29 3.25 10.61 -8.71
C ARG A 29 2.96 11.12 -7.29
N ARG A 30 1.75 11.62 -7.08
CA ARG A 30 1.28 12.20 -5.83
C ARG A 30 -0.19 11.85 -5.64
N ILE A 31 -0.48 11.23 -4.50
CA ILE A 31 -1.87 10.96 -4.10
C ILE A 31 -2.39 12.22 -3.39
N PRO A 32 -3.44 12.88 -3.92
CA PRO A 32 -3.95 14.12 -3.35
C PRO A 32 -4.64 13.87 -2.01
N ASN A 33 -4.30 14.66 -0.98
CA ASN A 33 -4.92 14.55 0.35
C ASN A 33 -6.45 14.69 0.31
N ARG A 34 -7.00 15.44 -0.66
CA ARG A 34 -8.45 15.60 -0.85
C ARG A 34 -9.13 14.27 -1.13
N LEU A 35 -8.53 13.42 -1.97
CA LEU A 35 -9.08 12.10 -2.31
C LEU A 35 -9.11 11.17 -1.09
N VAL A 36 -8.02 11.18 -0.31
CA VAL A 36 -7.92 10.43 0.95
C VAL A 36 -8.96 10.92 1.96
N LEU A 37 -9.11 12.24 2.11
CA LEU A 37 -10.05 12.84 3.06
C LEU A 37 -11.50 12.50 2.70
N LEU A 38 -11.86 12.62 1.42
CA LEU A 38 -13.18 12.24 0.92
C LEU A 38 -13.44 10.75 1.09
N GLY A 39 -12.42 9.92 0.81
CA GLY A 39 -12.49 8.48 1.05
C GLY A 39 -12.75 8.15 2.52
N LEU A 40 -12.03 8.77 3.46
CA LEU A 40 -12.21 8.55 4.89
C LEU A 40 -13.57 9.01 5.40
N ALA A 41 -14.02 10.20 4.98
CA ALA A 41 -15.32 10.73 5.37
C ALA A 41 -16.45 9.83 4.85
N GLY A 42 -16.37 9.40 3.59
CA GLY A 42 -17.32 8.46 3.01
C GLY A 42 -17.33 7.11 3.73
N ALA A 43 -16.15 6.60 4.10
CA ALA A 43 -16.01 5.34 4.84
C ALA A 43 -16.70 5.41 6.20
N LEU A 44 -16.53 6.52 6.92
CA LEU A 44 -17.14 6.71 8.23
C LEU A 44 -18.67 6.70 8.13
N VAL A 45 -19.22 7.43 7.16
CA VAL A 45 -20.66 7.47 6.93
C VAL A 45 -21.18 6.07 6.57
N ALA A 46 -20.52 5.36 5.65
CA ALA A 46 -20.93 4.03 5.24
C ALA A 46 -20.86 3.02 6.41
N GLN A 47 -19.78 3.02 7.17
CA GLN A 47 -19.60 2.12 8.31
C GLN A 47 -20.63 2.38 9.42
N CYS A 48 -20.91 3.64 9.73
CA CYS A 48 -21.94 4.03 10.70
C CYS A 48 -23.35 3.63 10.24
N LEU A 49 -23.65 3.72 8.93
CA LEU A 49 -24.95 3.31 8.39
C LEU A 49 -25.14 1.78 8.36
N LEU A 50 -24.07 1.03 8.09
CA LEU A 50 -24.12 -0.43 7.96
C LEU A 50 -24.13 -1.16 9.30
N HIS A 51 -23.31 -0.69 10.26
CA HIS A 51 -23.07 -1.40 11.52
C HIS A 51 -23.55 -0.62 12.75
N GLY A 52 -24.14 0.57 12.55
CA GLY A 52 -24.50 1.52 13.61
C GLY A 52 -23.33 2.42 14.00
N VAL A 53 -23.62 3.54 14.67
CA VAL A 53 -22.65 4.63 14.90
C VAL A 53 -21.41 4.15 15.69
N VAL A 54 -21.59 3.43 16.80
CA VAL A 54 -20.48 3.04 17.68
C VAL A 54 -19.64 1.93 17.04
N ALA A 55 -20.27 0.84 16.60
CA ALA A 55 -19.56 -0.29 15.99
C ALA A 55 -18.94 0.10 14.63
N GLY A 56 -19.64 0.92 13.84
CA GLY A 56 -19.14 1.46 12.57
C GLY A 56 -17.93 2.38 12.75
N ALA A 57 -17.98 3.31 13.72
CA ALA A 57 -16.82 4.18 14.01
C ALA A 57 -15.61 3.38 14.51
N LEU A 58 -15.83 2.34 15.33
CA LEU A 58 -14.76 1.44 15.76
C LEU A 58 -14.19 0.63 14.59
N GLY A 59 -15.04 0.09 13.71
CA GLY A 59 -14.60 -0.63 12.51
C GLY A 59 -13.81 0.24 11.54
N TRP A 60 -14.29 1.47 11.31
CA TRP A 60 -13.61 2.50 10.53
C TRP A 60 -12.22 2.82 11.10
N LEU A 61 -12.13 3.05 12.40
CA LEU A 61 -10.87 3.38 13.07
C LEU A 61 -9.91 2.19 13.08
N ALA A 62 -10.41 0.99 13.37
CA ALA A 62 -9.63 -0.24 13.36
C ALA A 62 -9.04 -0.50 11.97
N GLY A 63 -9.86 -0.44 10.92
CA GLY A 63 -9.39 -0.61 9.54
C GLY A 63 -8.39 0.46 9.10
N ALA A 64 -8.65 1.73 9.42
CA ALA A 64 -7.72 2.82 9.15
C ALA A 64 -6.37 2.62 9.87
N ALA A 65 -6.42 2.24 11.15
CA ALA A 65 -5.24 1.99 11.96
C ALA A 65 -4.45 0.77 11.47
N THR A 66 -5.12 -0.30 11.03
CA THR A 66 -4.45 -1.47 10.43
C THR A 66 -3.74 -1.07 9.14
N GLY A 67 -4.42 -0.37 8.22
CA GLY A 67 -3.83 0.05 6.95
C GLY A 67 -2.64 0.98 7.13
N PHE A 68 -2.77 1.95 8.03
CA PHE A 68 -1.67 2.84 8.40
C PHE A 68 -0.52 2.11 9.09
N GLY A 69 -0.84 1.33 10.13
CA GLY A 69 0.14 0.65 10.97
C GLY A 69 0.97 -0.38 10.22
N MET A 70 0.39 -1.07 9.23
CA MET A 70 1.15 -2.03 8.43
C MET A 70 2.10 -1.38 7.42
N LEU A 71 1.75 -0.23 6.85
CA LEU A 71 2.60 0.47 5.88
C LEU A 71 3.56 1.47 6.53
N LEU A 72 3.30 1.89 7.76
CA LEU A 72 4.13 2.86 8.48
C LEU A 72 5.60 2.43 8.62
N PRO A 73 5.95 1.17 9.00
CA PRO A 73 7.34 0.74 9.06
C PRO A 73 8.06 0.88 7.70
N PHE A 74 7.37 0.57 6.60
CA PHE A 74 7.94 0.66 5.25
C PHE A 74 8.15 2.12 4.80
N TYR A 75 7.27 3.02 5.24
CA TYR A 75 7.46 4.46 5.04
C TYR A 75 8.66 4.99 5.84
N LEU A 76 8.81 4.58 7.10
CA LEU A 76 9.96 4.98 7.94
C LEU A 76 11.29 4.48 7.38
N LEU A 77 11.30 3.30 6.77
CA LEU A 77 12.44 2.75 6.04
C LEU A 77 12.68 3.40 4.67
N ARG A 78 11.93 4.45 4.31
CA ARG A 78 11.98 5.16 3.02
C ARG A 78 11.71 4.28 1.79
N GLY A 79 11.05 3.13 1.99
CA GLY A 79 10.69 2.21 0.91
C GLY A 79 9.44 2.61 0.14
N MET A 80 8.64 3.54 0.67
CA MET A 80 7.31 3.88 0.19
C MET A 80 7.02 5.38 0.33
N ALA A 81 6.14 5.94 -0.52
CA ALA A 81 5.75 7.34 -0.41
C ALA A 81 4.67 7.54 0.67
N ALA A 82 4.63 8.73 1.27
CA ALA A 82 3.60 9.09 2.25
C ALA A 82 2.17 9.03 1.67
N GLY A 83 2.03 9.16 0.34
CA GLY A 83 0.74 9.02 -0.34
C GLY A 83 0.18 7.60 -0.23
N ASP A 84 1.01 6.59 -0.38
CA ASP A 84 0.61 5.18 -0.40
C ASP A 84 0.07 4.73 0.96
N VAL A 85 0.73 5.16 2.04
CA VAL A 85 0.28 4.92 3.42
C VAL A 85 -1.09 5.55 3.66
N LYS A 86 -1.30 6.79 3.18
CA LYS A 86 -2.58 7.50 3.30
C LYS A 86 -3.69 6.81 2.51
N LEU A 87 -3.37 6.31 1.31
CA LEU A 87 -4.32 5.57 0.50
C LEU A 87 -4.76 4.29 1.21
N MET A 88 -3.81 3.51 1.73
CA MET A 88 -4.13 2.27 2.45
C MET A 88 -4.90 2.54 3.74
N LEU A 89 -4.58 3.63 4.45
CA LEU A 89 -5.39 4.10 5.58
C LEU A 89 -6.85 4.36 5.16
N ALA A 90 -7.08 5.01 4.01
CA ALA A 90 -8.43 5.27 3.52
C ALA A 90 -9.14 3.98 3.08
N ILE A 91 -8.47 3.11 2.32
CA ILE A 91 -9.02 1.82 1.90
C ILE A 91 -9.36 0.96 3.12
N GLY A 92 -8.46 0.89 4.10
CA GLY A 92 -8.70 0.09 5.29
C GLY A 92 -9.89 0.59 6.11
N ALA A 93 -10.12 1.90 6.16
CA ALA A 93 -11.29 2.48 6.80
C ALA A 93 -12.63 2.01 6.18
N TRP A 94 -12.64 1.69 4.88
CA TRP A 94 -13.81 1.15 4.20
C TRP A 94 -14.01 -0.33 4.45
N VAL A 95 -12.95 -1.13 4.30
CA VAL A 95 -13.08 -2.61 4.27
C VAL A 95 -12.91 -3.24 5.65
N GLY A 96 -12.41 -2.50 6.64
CA GLY A 96 -12.18 -3.00 8.01
C GLY A 96 -10.85 -3.73 8.17
N ALA A 97 -10.45 -3.98 9.42
CA ALA A 97 -9.10 -4.44 9.78
C ALA A 97 -8.69 -5.77 9.15
N GLU A 98 -9.57 -6.78 9.19
CA GLU A 98 -9.27 -8.13 8.68
C GLU A 98 -8.98 -8.11 7.17
N MET A 99 -9.89 -7.51 6.41
CA MET A 99 -9.72 -7.36 4.96
C MET A 99 -8.50 -6.50 4.60
N THR A 100 -8.23 -5.45 5.38
CA THR A 100 -7.06 -4.59 5.17
C THR A 100 -5.78 -5.40 5.25
N PHE A 101 -5.66 -6.31 6.22
CA PHE A 101 -4.49 -7.18 6.34
C PHE A 101 -4.22 -7.98 5.06
N TYR A 102 -5.26 -8.59 4.49
CA TYR A 102 -5.13 -9.36 3.25
C TYR A 102 -4.83 -8.46 2.04
N ILE A 103 -5.45 -7.29 1.94
CA ILE A 103 -5.18 -6.31 0.87
C ILE A 103 -3.73 -5.84 0.92
N VAL A 104 -3.18 -5.60 2.12
CA VAL A 104 -1.78 -5.22 2.29
C VAL A 104 -0.85 -6.35 1.84
N LEU A 105 -1.14 -7.60 2.22
CA LEU A 105 -0.34 -8.75 1.78
C LEU A 105 -0.39 -8.93 0.26
N ALA A 106 -1.59 -8.85 -0.34
CA ALA A 106 -1.77 -8.91 -1.79
C ALA A 106 -1.05 -7.76 -2.51
N THR A 107 -1.06 -6.56 -1.93
CA THR A 107 -0.32 -5.39 -2.42
C THR A 107 1.18 -5.63 -2.43
N PHE A 108 1.74 -6.21 -1.36
CA PHE A 108 3.17 -6.53 -1.32
C PHE A 108 3.55 -7.58 -2.37
N LEU A 109 2.71 -8.60 -2.56
CA LEU A 109 2.92 -9.58 -3.63
C LEU A 109 2.88 -8.93 -5.02
N ALA A 110 1.86 -8.11 -5.30
CA ALA A 110 1.73 -7.39 -6.56
C ALA A 110 2.90 -6.43 -6.81
N GLY A 111 3.33 -5.69 -5.78
CA GLY A 111 4.47 -4.79 -5.83
C GLY A 111 5.79 -5.53 -6.06
N GLY A 112 5.99 -6.68 -5.41
CA GLY A 112 7.17 -7.53 -5.60
C GLY A 112 7.24 -8.11 -7.01
N ILE A 113 6.14 -8.64 -7.53
CA ILE A 113 6.04 -9.14 -8.92
C ILE A 113 6.31 -8.00 -9.91
N GLY A 114 5.71 -6.83 -9.69
CA GLY A 114 5.94 -5.64 -10.51
C GLY A 114 7.41 -5.22 -10.53
N ALA A 115 8.07 -5.22 -9.36
CA ALA A 115 9.49 -4.88 -9.26
C ALA A 115 10.38 -5.84 -10.05
N ILE A 116 10.12 -7.14 -9.96
CA ILE A 116 10.84 -8.18 -10.72
C ILE A 116 10.61 -7.98 -12.23
N ALA A 117 9.36 -7.75 -12.64
CA ALA A 117 9.02 -7.52 -14.04
C ALA A 117 9.73 -6.30 -14.62
N VAL A 118 9.74 -5.17 -13.89
CA VAL A 118 10.46 -3.96 -14.33
C VAL A 118 11.97 -4.19 -14.40
N ALA A 119 12.55 -4.94 -13.45
CA ALA A 119 13.97 -5.26 -13.46
C ALA A 119 14.37 -6.16 -14.65
N LEU A 120 13.51 -7.12 -15.01
CA LEU A 120 13.67 -7.96 -16.21
C LEU A 120 13.57 -7.12 -17.49
N LEU A 121 12.50 -6.33 -17.63
CA LEU A 121 12.22 -5.55 -18.85
C LEU A 121 13.28 -4.48 -19.12
N ARG A 122 13.89 -3.91 -18.07
CA ARG A 122 14.97 -2.91 -18.20
C ARG A 122 16.37 -3.52 -18.32
N GLY A 123 16.51 -4.84 -18.28
CA GLY A 123 17.82 -5.51 -18.28
C GLY A 123 18.72 -5.17 -17.08
N ARG A 124 18.16 -4.55 -16.03
CA ARG A 124 18.89 -4.07 -14.84
C ARG A 124 18.91 -5.08 -13.70
N MET A 125 18.64 -6.36 -14.00
CA MET A 125 18.62 -7.43 -13.01
C MET A 125 19.94 -7.49 -12.21
N ARG A 126 21.10 -7.36 -12.87
CA ARG A 126 22.41 -7.28 -12.20
C ARG A 126 22.52 -6.12 -11.19
N GLN A 127 21.94 -4.96 -11.49
CA GLN A 127 21.93 -3.80 -10.59
C GLN A 127 20.98 -4.02 -9.40
N MET A 128 19.83 -4.65 -9.63
CA MET A 128 18.92 -5.01 -8.54
C MET A 128 19.55 -6.03 -7.58
N TRP A 129 20.20 -7.07 -8.12
CA TRP A 129 20.96 -8.04 -7.33
C TRP A 129 22.14 -7.39 -6.60
N ALA A 130 22.89 -6.49 -7.25
CA ALA A 130 23.96 -5.75 -6.60
C ALA A 130 23.46 -4.87 -5.44
N ASN A 131 22.30 -4.20 -5.60
CA ASN A 131 21.67 -3.41 -4.54
C ASN A 131 21.18 -4.29 -3.38
N VAL A 132 20.59 -5.45 -3.65
CA VAL A 132 20.16 -6.42 -2.63
C VAL A 132 21.38 -6.99 -1.87
N HIS A 133 22.44 -7.39 -2.57
CA HIS A 133 23.68 -7.85 -1.94
C HIS A 133 24.36 -6.73 -1.14
N ALA A 134 24.35 -5.49 -1.62
CA ALA A 134 24.86 -4.33 -0.87
C ALA A 134 24.05 -4.06 0.40
N LEU A 135 22.72 -4.20 0.36
CA LEU A 135 21.83 -4.11 1.53
C LEU A 135 22.11 -5.22 2.55
N ILE A 136 22.31 -6.46 2.09
CA ILE A 136 22.66 -7.60 2.94
C ILE A 136 24.07 -7.42 3.55
N ALA A 137 25.03 -6.92 2.77
CA ALA A 137 26.40 -6.64 3.21
C ALA A 137 26.52 -5.42 4.13
N LEU A 138 25.67 -4.39 3.95
CA LEU A 138 25.57 -3.29 4.91
C LEU A 138 24.98 -3.77 6.22
N ARG A 139 24.08 -4.76 6.21
CA ARG A 139 23.51 -5.33 7.42
C ARG A 139 24.54 -6.16 8.22
N SER A 140 25.55 -6.73 7.57
CA SER A 140 26.69 -7.37 8.26
C SER A 140 27.77 -6.37 8.69
N ARG A 141 27.84 -5.19 8.07
CA ARG A 141 28.77 -4.10 8.45
C ARG A 141 28.16 -3.02 9.34
N GLY A 142 26.87 -3.10 9.64
CA GLY A 142 26.11 -2.16 10.47
C GLY A 142 26.52 -2.12 11.95
N ALA A 143 27.52 -2.91 12.36
CA ALA A 143 28.20 -2.77 13.65
C ALA A 143 29.54 -2.00 13.57
N SER A 144 30.02 -1.60 12.37
CA SER A 144 31.36 -0.98 12.24
C SER A 144 31.47 0.14 11.19
N ALA A 145 30.39 0.52 10.52
CA ALA A 145 30.42 1.46 9.39
C ALA A 145 29.92 2.89 9.69
N GLU A 146 29.83 3.32 10.95
CA GLU A 146 29.68 4.75 11.29
C GLU A 146 30.97 5.57 11.06
N ALA A 147 32.10 4.93 10.75
CA ALA A 147 33.42 5.58 10.79
C ALA A 147 34.03 6.02 9.44
N ALA A 148 33.42 5.75 8.28
CA ALA A 148 34.10 6.05 6.99
C ALA A 148 33.15 6.47 5.85
N GLY A 149 32.67 7.70 5.93
CA GLY A 149 32.38 8.65 4.83
C GLY A 149 31.92 8.15 3.45
N GLY A 150 30.68 8.53 3.09
CA GLY A 150 30.21 8.69 1.71
C GLY A 150 28.80 8.11 1.48
N PRO A 151 27.79 8.87 1.01
CA PRO A 151 26.46 8.34 0.76
C PRO A 151 26.53 7.33 -0.39
N VAL A 152 26.23 6.07 -0.10
CA VAL A 152 26.05 5.02 -1.12
C VAL A 152 24.89 5.43 -2.02
N GLU A 153 25.19 5.92 -3.22
CA GLU A 153 24.18 6.21 -4.25
C GLU A 153 23.57 4.89 -4.75
N ILE A 154 22.47 4.48 -4.13
CA ILE A 154 21.65 3.39 -4.64
C ILE A 154 20.98 3.88 -5.92
N ALA A 155 21.49 3.46 -7.08
CA ALA A 155 20.90 3.78 -8.37
C ALA A 155 19.45 3.25 -8.42
N SER A 156 18.48 4.16 -8.51
CA SER A 156 17.07 3.80 -8.63
C SER A 156 16.84 3.03 -9.94
N VAL A 157 16.42 1.77 -9.84
CA VAL A 157 16.12 0.90 -11.00
C VAL A 157 14.84 1.36 -11.73
N GLY A 158 14.09 2.26 -11.11
CA GLY A 158 12.81 2.77 -11.57
C GLY A 158 11.86 2.82 -10.39
N THR A 159 11.10 3.89 -10.31
CA THR A 159 10.02 4.05 -9.32
C THR A 159 8.77 3.44 -9.92
N LEU A 160 8.38 2.26 -9.44
CA LEU A 160 7.05 1.72 -9.69
C LEU A 160 6.05 2.62 -8.94
N PRO A 161 4.97 3.07 -9.61
CA PRO A 161 3.87 3.74 -8.93
C PRO A 161 3.20 2.72 -7.99
N TYR A 162 3.51 2.83 -6.69
CA TYR A 162 3.07 1.86 -5.68
C TYR A 162 1.54 1.90 -5.50
N GLY A 163 0.89 3.02 -5.87
CA GLY A 163 -0.56 3.13 -5.98
C GLY A 163 -1.18 2.12 -6.93
N VAL A 164 -0.47 1.70 -7.99
CA VAL A 164 -0.94 0.64 -8.91
C VAL A 164 -0.91 -0.73 -8.23
N ALA A 165 0.13 -1.02 -7.44
CA ALA A 165 0.20 -2.26 -6.67
C ALA A 165 -0.91 -2.31 -5.60
N ILE A 166 -1.18 -1.18 -4.93
CA ILE A 166 -2.29 -1.07 -3.97
C ILE A 166 -3.63 -1.31 -4.67
N ALA A 167 -3.86 -0.69 -5.82
CA ALA A 167 -5.09 -0.89 -6.58
C ALA A 167 -5.26 -2.34 -7.04
N ALA A 168 -4.19 -2.96 -7.57
CA ALA A 168 -4.21 -4.36 -8.00
C ALA A 168 -4.49 -5.32 -6.83
N GLY A 169 -3.82 -5.13 -5.69
CA GLY A 169 -4.06 -5.93 -4.48
C GLY A 169 -5.47 -5.77 -3.93
N THR A 170 -5.99 -4.54 -3.93
CA THR A 170 -7.34 -4.23 -3.46
C THR A 170 -8.40 -4.87 -4.37
N LEU A 171 -8.29 -4.69 -5.68
CA LEU A 171 -9.21 -5.30 -6.65
C LEU A 171 -9.15 -6.82 -6.59
N GLY A 172 -7.95 -7.39 -6.57
CA GLY A 172 -7.76 -8.84 -6.50
C GLY A 172 -8.41 -9.46 -5.28
N MET A 173 -8.25 -8.85 -4.10
CA MET A 173 -8.90 -9.34 -2.87
C MET A 173 -10.42 -9.15 -2.89
N LEU A 174 -10.92 -8.02 -3.38
CA LEU A 174 -12.36 -7.80 -3.50
C LEU A 174 -13.00 -8.84 -4.43
N PHE A 175 -12.39 -9.11 -5.60
CA PHE A 175 -12.86 -10.15 -6.51
C PHE A 175 -12.79 -11.55 -5.89
N ALA A 176 -11.67 -11.89 -5.22
CA ALA A 176 -11.51 -13.19 -4.58
C ALA A 176 -12.50 -13.42 -3.42
N SER A 177 -12.94 -12.35 -2.75
CA SER A 177 -13.96 -12.43 -1.70
C SER A 177 -15.40 -12.53 -2.21
N CYS A 178 -15.63 -12.24 -3.49
CA CYS A 178 -16.93 -12.36 -4.14
C CYS A 178 -17.12 -13.71 -4.86
N ALA A 179 -16.06 -14.52 -5.00
CA ALA A 179 -16.06 -15.83 -5.66
C ALA A 179 -16.21 -16.96 -4.64
#